data_AF-A0A7Z0QQ38-F1
#
_entry.id   AF-A0A7Z0QQ38-F1
#
_cell.length_a   1.000
_cell.length_b   1.000
_cell.length_c   1.000
_cell.angle_alpha   90.00
_cell.angle_beta   90.00
_cell.angle_gamma   90.00
#
_symmetry.space_group_name_H-M   'P 1'
#
loop_
_entity.id
_entity.type
_entity.pdbx_description
1 polymer ?
#
loop_
_entity_poly.entity_id
_entity_poly.type
_entity_poly.pdbx_seq_one_letter_code
_entity_poly.pdbx_strand_id
1 'polypeptide(L)'
;MSNNDEIRDEGRDMNRDPITKAPGAHPVGVGVGGIAGGAAAGAAAGTIFGPVGTLIGAAVGVVAGAAVGKGVAERIDPTGETEYWREAHAERPYVKSDYDYDRDYAPAYGFGLQAREADRTRGWDESEATLREEWESARSDSRLPWDEAKPAVRDAWDRTERTHDLYQRSDAYHSSEFEKADYRSEDDSFDDYQPAYRYGVYARSRHPDRNWDDSLESELSRDWGSRRGTSKLEWDRAKAAVQHAYVSHDHYSSGQYSDDGRDGGDRFRVG
;
A
#
# COMPACT_ATOMS: atom_id res chain seq x y z
N MET A 1 13.59 60.39 -16.52
CA MET A 1 14.33 59.68 -17.59
C MET A 1 15.50 58.98 -16.92
N SER A 2 15.81 57.69 -17.01
CA SER A 2 15.15 56.44 -17.41
C SER A 2 16.10 55.29 -16.95
N ASN A 3 15.53 54.10 -16.81
CA ASN A 3 16.04 52.80 -16.30
C ASN A 3 17.33 52.22 -16.94
N ASN A 4 18.04 51.30 -16.25
CA ASN A 4 17.97 49.83 -16.50
C ASN A 4 19.01 48.98 -15.71
N ASP A 5 18.51 47.83 -15.26
CA ASP A 5 19.06 46.53 -14.83
C ASP A 5 20.57 46.20 -14.87
N GLU A 6 21.04 45.52 -13.81
CA GLU A 6 21.66 44.17 -13.91
C GLU A 6 21.75 43.52 -12.52
N ILE A 7 20.91 42.51 -12.27
CA ILE A 7 21.13 41.50 -11.22
C ILE A 7 22.03 40.42 -11.85
N ARG A 8 23.21 40.17 -11.26
CA ARG A 8 24.03 38.99 -11.60
C ARG A 8 23.95 37.97 -10.48
N ASP A 9 23.35 36.85 -10.85
CA ASP A 9 23.16 35.61 -10.11
C ASP A 9 24.48 34.82 -10.03
N GLU A 10 24.90 34.48 -8.80
CA GLU A 10 26.05 33.63 -8.54
C GLU A 10 25.63 32.16 -8.71
N GLY A 11 26.10 31.57 -9.82
CA GLY A 11 25.89 30.18 -10.18
C GLY A 11 26.43 29.22 -9.12
N ARG A 12 25.49 28.53 -8.47
CA ARG A 12 25.70 27.43 -7.53
C ARG A 12 26.56 26.32 -8.12
N ASP A 13 27.46 25.83 -7.29
CA ASP A 13 28.24 24.62 -7.43
C ASP A 13 27.31 23.42 -7.70
N MET A 14 27.37 22.89 -8.92
CA MET A 14 26.63 21.69 -9.32
C MET A 14 27.57 20.51 -9.14
N ASN A 15 27.17 19.53 -8.33
CA ASN A 15 27.83 18.25 -8.14
C ASN A 15 28.09 17.56 -9.49
N ARG A 16 29.27 17.81 -10.08
CA ARG A 16 29.69 17.35 -11.40
C ARG A 16 30.55 16.10 -11.26
N ASP A 17 30.37 15.16 -12.17
CA ASP A 17 31.24 14.00 -12.29
C ASP A 17 32.71 14.43 -12.54
N PRO A 18 33.69 13.93 -11.75
CA PRO A 18 35.07 14.40 -11.82
C PRO A 18 35.81 14.06 -13.13
N ILE A 19 35.32 13.12 -13.96
CA ILE A 19 36.06 12.64 -15.14
C ILE A 19 35.42 13.13 -16.44
N THR A 20 34.10 13.25 -16.50
CA THR A 20 33.39 13.52 -17.77
C THR A 20 32.72 14.89 -17.87
N LYS A 21 32.53 15.60 -16.75
CA LYS A 21 31.89 16.94 -16.67
C LYS A 21 30.54 17.09 -17.41
N ALA A 22 29.84 15.98 -17.73
CA ALA A 22 28.47 16.03 -18.24
C ALA A 22 27.48 16.37 -17.11
N PRO A 23 26.37 17.08 -17.39
CA PRO A 23 25.29 17.25 -16.42
C PRO A 23 24.74 15.88 -16.03
N GLY A 24 24.60 15.63 -14.72
CA GLY A 24 24.01 14.38 -14.22
C GLY A 24 22.65 14.14 -14.86
N ALA A 25 22.47 12.96 -15.44
CA ALA A 25 21.23 12.57 -16.08
C ALA A 25 20.11 12.47 -15.05
N HIS A 26 19.24 13.47 -15.02
CA HIS A 26 17.90 13.35 -14.49
C HIS A 26 16.94 13.39 -15.69
N PRO A 27 16.06 12.39 -15.87
CA PRO A 27 15.08 12.43 -16.94
C PRO A 27 14.14 13.62 -16.73
N VAL A 28 14.22 14.57 -17.65
CA VAL A 28 13.37 15.75 -17.72
C VAL A 28 12.04 15.35 -18.38
N GLY A 29 10.95 15.42 -17.62
CA GLY A 29 9.61 15.82 -18.07
C GLY A 29 8.78 14.89 -18.97
N VAL A 30 7.74 14.28 -18.39
CA VAL A 30 6.36 14.39 -18.91
C VAL A 30 5.41 14.50 -17.70
N GLY A 31 4.67 15.60 -17.64
CA GLY A 31 3.72 15.91 -16.57
C GLY A 31 3.32 17.37 -16.63
N VAL A 32 2.58 17.77 -17.67
CA VAL A 32 1.95 19.09 -17.75
C VAL A 32 0.91 19.16 -16.63
N GLY A 33 1.17 20.01 -15.63
CA GLY A 33 0.27 20.21 -14.49
C GLY A 33 0.94 20.87 -13.29
N GLY A 34 1.72 21.93 -13.50
CA GLY A 34 2.28 22.73 -12.40
C GLY A 34 1.36 23.90 -12.06
N ILE A 35 0.78 23.89 -10.85
CA ILE A 35 0.36 25.13 -10.19
C ILE A 35 1.56 25.63 -9.38
N ALA A 36 1.91 26.88 -9.65
CA ALA A 36 3.03 27.60 -9.08
C ALA A 36 2.88 27.84 -7.56
N GLY A 37 4.01 27.76 -6.83
CA GLY A 37 4.21 28.53 -5.59
C GLY A 37 4.56 27.75 -4.31
N GLY A 38 5.85 27.47 -4.10
CA GLY A 38 6.54 27.61 -2.80
C GLY A 38 6.25 26.63 -1.65
N ALA A 39 7.16 25.67 -1.44
CA ALA A 39 7.93 25.47 -0.18
C ALA A 39 9.00 24.38 -0.41
N ALA A 40 10.26 24.72 -0.12
CA ALA A 40 11.41 23.85 -0.30
C ALA A 40 11.57 22.89 0.89
N ALA A 41 11.24 21.61 0.71
CA ALA A 41 11.83 20.41 1.35
C ALA A 41 10.89 19.21 1.17
N GLY A 42 11.36 18.14 0.53
CA GLY A 42 10.64 16.87 0.43
C GLY A 42 10.48 16.34 -1.00
N ALA A 43 11.58 16.05 -1.69
CA ALA A 43 11.57 15.35 -2.98
C ALA A 43 12.49 14.13 -2.89
N ALA A 44 12.10 13.13 -2.09
CA ALA A 44 12.79 11.84 -2.04
C ALA A 44 11.89 10.72 -1.45
N ALA A 45 10.64 10.59 -1.89
CA ALA A 45 9.82 9.37 -1.77
C ALA A 45 8.46 9.60 -2.45
N GLY A 46 7.97 8.63 -3.23
CA GLY A 46 6.54 8.51 -3.51
C GLY A 46 6.06 8.70 -4.94
N THR A 47 6.62 7.99 -5.92
CA THR A 47 5.85 7.61 -7.13
C THR A 47 5.59 6.11 -7.07
N ILE A 48 4.77 5.66 -6.12
CA ILE A 48 4.44 4.23 -5.99
C ILE A 48 3.24 3.86 -6.88
N PHE A 49 2.51 4.85 -7.40
CA PHE A 49 1.30 4.57 -8.16
C PHE A 49 1.48 4.88 -9.64
N GLY A 50 1.62 3.81 -10.42
CA GLY A 50 1.76 3.85 -11.89
C GLY A 50 0.55 4.46 -12.63
N PRO A 51 0.43 4.23 -13.95
CA PRO A 51 -0.44 5.01 -14.85
C PRO A 51 -1.96 4.91 -14.62
N VAL A 52 -2.42 4.19 -13.59
CA VAL A 52 -3.83 4.12 -13.17
C VAL A 52 -4.04 4.64 -11.73
N GLY A 53 -2.98 4.91 -10.97
CA GLY A 53 -3.04 5.28 -9.55
C GLY A 53 -2.41 6.63 -9.18
N THR A 54 -2.11 7.49 -10.16
CA THR A 54 -1.36 8.75 -9.93
C THR A 54 -2.08 9.76 -9.02
N LEU A 55 -3.27 9.47 -8.50
CA LEU A 55 -4.10 10.41 -7.73
C LEU A 55 -3.84 10.43 -6.22
N ILE A 56 -3.03 9.53 -5.66
CA ILE A 56 -2.80 9.50 -4.20
C ILE A 56 -1.30 9.34 -3.90
N GLY A 57 -0.48 10.16 -4.55
CA GLY A 57 0.95 10.29 -4.22
C GLY A 57 1.36 11.71 -3.80
N ALA A 58 0.47 12.70 -3.95
CA ALA A 58 0.85 14.11 -3.88
C ALA A 58 0.20 14.92 -2.73
N ALA A 59 -0.78 14.39 -2.00
CA ALA A 59 -1.60 15.23 -1.12
C ALA A 59 -1.34 15.08 0.39
N VAL A 60 -0.61 14.07 0.86
CA VAL A 60 -0.16 14.00 2.26
C VAL A 60 1.35 14.20 2.30
N GLY A 61 1.74 15.47 2.41
CA GLY A 61 3.10 15.84 2.74
C GLY A 61 3.48 15.28 4.12
N VAL A 62 4.67 14.70 4.20
CA VAL A 62 5.52 14.63 5.39
C VAL A 62 4.76 14.52 6.72
N VAL A 63 4.31 13.33 7.10
CA VAL A 63 4.28 13.03 8.54
C VAL A 63 5.73 12.77 8.94
N ALA A 64 6.32 13.78 9.55
CA ALA A 64 7.62 13.69 10.21
C ALA A 64 7.55 12.61 11.30
N GLY A 65 8.31 11.54 11.12
CA GLY A 65 8.47 10.47 12.11
C GLY A 65 9.72 9.66 11.79
N ALA A 66 10.88 10.15 12.23
CA ALA A 66 12.11 9.38 12.20
C ALA A 66 12.02 8.20 13.19
N ALA A 67 11.50 7.07 12.74
CA ALA A 67 11.81 5.79 13.35
C ALA A 67 13.09 5.24 12.70
N VAL A 68 14.23 5.67 13.22
CA VAL A 68 15.50 4.96 13.03
C VAL A 68 15.39 3.64 13.81
N GLY A 69 15.27 2.53 13.10
CA GLY A 69 15.30 1.18 13.66
C GLY A 69 15.01 0.13 12.59
N LYS A 70 16.03 -0.68 12.27
CA LYS A 70 16.02 -1.91 11.42
C LYS A 70 14.73 -2.20 10.61
N GLY A 71 14.88 -2.15 9.28
CA GLY A 71 13.91 -2.64 8.31
C GLY A 71 12.95 -1.53 7.90
N VAL A 72 12.91 -1.21 6.60
CA VAL A 72 11.72 -0.54 6.04
C VAL A 72 10.57 -1.45 6.44
N ALA A 73 9.72 -1.02 7.38
CA ALA A 73 8.54 -1.77 7.77
C ALA A 73 7.87 -2.22 6.48
N GLU A 74 7.81 -3.54 6.28
CA GLU A 74 7.35 -4.09 5.01
C GLU A 74 5.91 -3.61 4.78
N ARG A 75 5.74 -2.86 3.68
CA ARG A 75 4.51 -2.14 3.36
C ARG A 75 3.50 -3.09 2.74
N ILE A 76 2.21 -2.84 2.95
CA ILE A 76 1.16 -3.45 2.13
C ILE A 76 1.34 -3.01 0.66
N ASP A 77 1.11 -3.93 -0.28
CA ASP A 77 1.11 -3.66 -1.73
C ASP A 77 -0.02 -2.66 -2.07
N PRO A 78 0.31 -1.38 -2.38
CA PRO A 78 -0.72 -0.37 -2.65
C PRO A 78 -1.47 -0.64 -3.96
N THR A 79 -0.87 -1.39 -4.89
CA THR A 79 -1.51 -1.79 -6.15
C THR A 79 -2.63 -2.77 -5.85
N GLY A 80 -2.32 -3.81 -5.08
CA GLY A 80 -3.30 -4.80 -4.65
C GLY A 80 -4.46 -4.21 -3.83
N GLU A 81 -4.20 -3.20 -2.99
CA GLU A 81 -5.26 -2.50 -2.26
C GLU A 81 -6.14 -1.66 -3.19
N THR A 82 -5.55 -0.95 -4.16
CA THR A 82 -6.32 -0.17 -5.14
C THR A 82 -7.25 -1.06 -5.98
N GLU A 83 -6.79 -2.23 -6.39
CA GLU A 83 -7.59 -3.21 -7.12
C GLU A 83 -8.72 -3.79 -6.25
N TYR A 84 -8.39 -4.15 -5.00
CA TYR A 84 -9.39 -4.63 -4.05
C TYR A 84 -10.50 -3.61 -3.86
N TRP A 85 -10.16 -2.34 -3.58
CA TRP A 85 -11.14 -1.30 -3.33
C TRP A 85 -11.95 -0.95 -4.58
N ARG A 86 -11.35 -1.01 -5.78
CA ARG A 86 -12.07 -0.76 -7.04
C ARG A 86 -13.25 -1.72 -7.22
N GLU A 87 -13.11 -2.96 -6.77
CA GLU A 87 -14.19 -3.94 -6.82
C GLU A 87 -15.09 -3.86 -5.57
N ALA A 88 -14.49 -3.87 -4.38
CA ALA A 88 -15.23 -3.99 -3.13
C ALA A 88 -16.07 -2.75 -2.80
N HIS A 89 -15.68 -1.54 -3.25
CA HIS A 89 -16.38 -0.31 -2.89
C HIS A 89 -17.86 -0.35 -3.31
N ALA A 90 -18.17 -0.92 -4.47
CA ALA A 90 -19.51 -0.89 -5.04
C ALA A 90 -20.56 -1.58 -4.15
N GLU A 91 -20.11 -2.47 -3.27
CA GLU A 91 -20.95 -3.23 -2.33
C GLU A 91 -21.02 -2.61 -0.94
N ARG A 92 -20.32 -1.49 -0.70
CA ARG A 92 -20.23 -0.88 0.63
C ARG A 92 -21.47 -0.04 0.93
N PRO A 93 -22.04 -0.16 2.15
CA PRO A 93 -23.30 0.50 2.50
C PRO A 93 -23.19 2.03 2.58
N TYR A 94 -21.98 2.57 2.69
CA TYR A 94 -21.71 4.00 2.72
C TYR A 94 -21.48 4.60 1.33
N VAL A 95 -21.44 3.78 0.27
CA VAL A 95 -21.24 4.27 -1.09
C VAL A 95 -22.54 4.87 -1.62
N LYS A 96 -22.44 6.11 -2.12
CA LYS A 96 -23.55 6.85 -2.71
C LYS A 96 -23.35 6.94 -4.21
N SER A 97 -24.46 6.87 -4.94
CA SER A 97 -24.48 6.89 -6.42
C SER A 97 -23.97 8.19 -7.04
N ASP A 98 -23.90 9.28 -6.27
CA ASP A 98 -23.53 10.61 -6.76
C ASP A 98 -22.00 10.78 -6.87
N TYR A 99 -21.25 9.85 -6.28
CA TYR A 99 -19.79 9.83 -6.26
C TYR A 99 -19.24 8.67 -7.07
N ASP A 100 -18.10 8.89 -7.71
CA ASP A 100 -17.42 7.86 -8.49
C ASP A 100 -16.19 7.33 -7.76
N TYR A 101 -15.78 6.10 -8.10
CA TYR A 101 -14.66 5.47 -7.42
C TYR A 101 -13.38 6.27 -7.58
N ASP A 102 -13.00 6.60 -8.82
CA ASP A 102 -11.66 7.11 -9.15
C ASP A 102 -11.40 8.50 -8.55
N ARG A 103 -12.39 9.38 -8.62
CA ARG A 103 -12.28 10.75 -8.14
C ARG A 103 -12.54 10.86 -6.65
N ASP A 104 -13.54 10.15 -6.13
CA ASP A 104 -14.09 10.45 -4.81
C ASP A 104 -13.65 9.44 -3.76
N TYR A 105 -13.87 8.14 -3.99
CA TYR A 105 -13.62 7.10 -2.99
C TYR A 105 -12.18 6.58 -2.98
N ALA A 106 -11.50 6.51 -4.12
CA ALA A 106 -10.12 6.06 -4.18
C ALA A 106 -9.22 6.93 -3.27
N PRO A 107 -9.28 8.28 -3.30
CA PRO A 107 -8.56 9.13 -2.35
C PRO A 107 -8.84 8.80 -0.88
N ALA A 108 -10.09 8.50 -0.52
CA ALA A 108 -10.46 8.16 0.85
C ALA A 108 -9.87 6.82 1.30
N TYR A 109 -9.91 5.79 0.44
CA TYR A 109 -9.29 4.50 0.74
C TYR A 109 -7.77 4.61 0.84
N GLY A 110 -7.13 5.32 -0.10
CA GLY A 110 -5.68 5.54 -0.05
C GLY A 110 -5.27 6.34 1.18
N PHE A 111 -6.06 7.33 1.60
CA PHE A 111 -5.82 8.10 2.83
C PHE A 111 -5.89 7.21 4.08
N GLY A 112 -6.89 6.34 4.19
CA GLY A 112 -7.00 5.40 5.31
C GLY A 112 -5.85 4.39 5.38
N LEU A 113 -5.46 3.82 4.23
CA LEU A 113 -4.29 2.94 4.11
C LEU A 113 -3.01 3.67 4.54
N GLN A 114 -2.76 4.86 3.99
CA GLN A 114 -1.56 5.64 4.29
C GLN A 114 -1.49 6.05 5.76
N ALA A 115 -2.61 6.49 6.32
CA ALA A 115 -2.71 6.87 7.72
C ALA A 115 -2.34 5.69 8.63
N ARG A 116 -2.83 4.48 8.32
CA ARG A 116 -2.50 3.29 9.11
C ARG A 116 -1.06 2.83 8.92
N GLU A 117 -0.52 2.91 7.71
CA GLU A 117 0.90 2.58 7.43
C GLU A 117 1.86 3.56 8.12
N ALA A 118 1.48 4.84 8.24
CA ALA A 118 2.29 5.88 8.87
C ALA A 118 2.42 5.68 10.39
N ASP A 119 1.36 5.22 11.05
CA ASP A 119 1.38 4.90 12.48
C ASP A 119 0.51 3.67 12.80
N ARG A 120 1.19 2.54 12.98
CA ARG A 120 0.55 1.27 13.36
C ARG A 120 0.33 1.11 14.86
N THR A 121 0.76 2.07 15.68
CA THR A 121 0.68 1.98 17.15
C THR A 121 -0.55 2.66 17.73
N ARG A 122 -1.02 3.73 17.08
CA ARG A 122 -2.23 4.44 17.51
C ARG A 122 -3.49 3.79 16.99
N GLY A 123 -4.55 3.85 17.79
CA GLY A 123 -5.88 3.41 17.40
C GLY A 123 -6.65 4.49 16.63
N TRP A 124 -7.76 4.11 16.01
CA TRP A 124 -8.60 5.04 15.27
C TRP A 124 -9.15 6.19 16.11
N ASP A 125 -9.65 5.91 17.31
CA ASP A 125 -10.26 6.94 18.16
C ASP A 125 -9.29 8.07 18.50
N GLU A 126 -7.99 7.75 18.61
CA GLU A 126 -6.93 8.72 18.84
C GLU A 126 -6.55 9.49 17.57
N SER A 127 -6.66 8.86 16.40
CA SER A 127 -6.28 9.44 15.11
C SER A 127 -7.41 10.22 14.42
N GLU A 128 -8.68 9.92 14.69
CA GLU A 128 -9.82 10.41 13.92
C GLU A 128 -9.86 11.94 13.81
N ALA A 129 -9.64 12.64 14.93
CA ALA A 129 -9.68 14.10 14.97
C ALA A 129 -8.62 14.73 14.05
N THR A 130 -7.40 14.19 14.08
CA THR A 130 -6.31 14.63 13.19
C THR A 130 -6.59 14.27 11.74
N LEU A 131 -7.08 13.06 11.47
CA LEU A 131 -7.42 12.62 10.11
C LEU A 131 -8.53 13.47 9.49
N ARG A 132 -9.49 13.94 10.30
CA ARG A 132 -10.53 14.89 9.86
C ARG A 132 -9.92 16.22 9.40
N GLU A 133 -8.96 16.75 10.15
CA GLU A 133 -8.29 18.01 9.81
C GLU A 133 -7.43 17.86 8.56
N GLU A 134 -6.73 16.73 8.42
CA GLU A 134 -5.86 16.43 7.28
C GLU A 134 -6.61 16.09 5.99
N TRP A 135 -7.83 15.54 6.09
CA TRP A 135 -8.60 15.15 4.92
C TRP A 135 -8.86 16.31 3.95
N GLU A 136 -9.08 17.53 4.46
CA GLU A 136 -9.38 18.69 3.61
C GLU A 136 -8.24 19.06 2.67
N SER A 137 -6.99 18.84 3.07
CA SER A 137 -5.81 19.02 2.20
C SER A 137 -5.48 17.75 1.40
N ALA A 138 -5.74 16.57 1.98
CA ALA A 138 -5.41 15.28 1.37
C ALA A 138 -6.36 14.87 0.24
N ARG A 139 -7.63 15.31 0.27
CA ARG A 139 -8.68 14.81 -0.63
C ARG A 139 -8.52 15.20 -2.11
N SER A 140 -7.64 16.14 -2.42
CA SER A 140 -7.38 16.60 -3.80
C SER A 140 -8.69 16.96 -4.53
N ASP A 141 -8.99 16.32 -5.66
CA ASP A 141 -10.21 16.55 -6.47
C ASP A 141 -11.47 15.83 -5.94
N SER A 142 -11.35 15.03 -4.87
CA SER A 142 -12.47 14.32 -4.25
C SER A 142 -13.50 15.29 -3.71
N ARG A 143 -14.76 15.01 -4.04
CA ARG A 143 -15.91 15.82 -3.62
C ARG A 143 -16.41 15.44 -2.23
N LEU A 144 -15.91 14.35 -1.64
CA LEU A 144 -16.39 13.85 -0.35
C LEU A 144 -15.96 14.81 0.78
N PRO A 145 -16.90 15.37 1.55
CA PRO A 145 -16.57 15.96 2.85
C PRO A 145 -16.16 14.86 3.83
N TRP A 146 -15.48 15.22 4.92
CA TRP A 146 -15.00 14.25 5.92
C TRP A 146 -16.09 13.26 6.37
N ASP A 147 -17.29 13.74 6.71
CA ASP A 147 -18.35 12.88 7.24
C ASP A 147 -18.79 11.79 6.24
N GLU A 148 -18.55 11.99 4.94
CA GLU A 148 -18.81 11.01 3.89
C GLU A 148 -17.60 10.17 3.50
N ALA A 149 -16.39 10.74 3.61
CA ALA A 149 -15.14 10.02 3.39
C ALA A 149 -14.80 9.07 4.56
N LYS A 150 -15.13 9.47 5.79
CA LYS A 150 -14.79 8.77 7.05
C LYS A 150 -15.06 7.27 7.00
N PRO A 151 -16.23 6.77 6.54
CA PRO A 151 -16.47 5.33 6.48
C PRO A 151 -15.51 4.59 5.54
N ALA A 152 -15.14 5.18 4.40
CA ALA A 152 -14.17 4.60 3.46
C ALA A 152 -12.75 4.65 4.02
N VAL A 153 -12.36 5.77 4.64
CA VAL A 153 -11.07 5.92 5.34
C VAL A 153 -10.95 4.86 6.45
N ARG A 154 -11.99 4.68 7.26
CA ARG A 154 -12.06 3.68 8.34
C ARG A 154 -11.97 2.26 7.80
N ASP A 155 -12.68 1.95 6.74
CA ASP A 155 -12.69 0.61 6.15
C ASP A 155 -11.31 0.22 5.57
N ALA A 156 -10.62 1.17 4.93
CA ALA A 156 -9.21 0.99 4.53
C ALA A 156 -8.26 0.82 5.71
N TRP A 157 -8.42 1.63 6.76
CA TRP A 157 -7.64 1.50 8.01
C TRP A 157 -7.81 0.10 8.63
N ASP A 158 -9.06 -0.34 8.83
CA ASP A 158 -9.39 -1.62 9.47
C ASP A 158 -8.97 -2.82 8.62
N ARG A 159 -9.06 -2.71 7.29
CA ARG A 159 -8.52 -3.72 6.40
C ARG A 159 -6.99 -3.79 6.50
N THR A 160 -6.32 -2.65 6.52
CA THR A 160 -4.85 -2.57 6.67
C THR A 160 -4.41 -3.27 7.95
N GLU A 161 -5.10 -3.03 9.07
CA GLU A 161 -4.87 -3.74 10.34
C GLU A 161 -5.01 -5.26 10.20
N ARG A 162 -6.12 -5.73 9.63
CA ARG A 162 -6.37 -7.16 9.42
C ARG A 162 -5.32 -7.81 8.52
N THR A 163 -4.87 -7.10 7.48
CA THR A 163 -3.83 -7.60 6.56
C THR A 163 -2.48 -7.72 7.28
N HIS A 164 -2.09 -6.73 8.10
CA HIS A 164 -0.85 -6.81 8.90
C HIS A 164 -0.87 -7.99 9.87
N ASP A 165 -1.99 -8.17 10.58
CA ASP A 165 -2.17 -9.31 11.49
C ASP A 165 -2.04 -10.66 10.74
N LEU A 166 -2.68 -10.76 9.57
CA LEU A 166 -2.60 -11.96 8.74
C LEU A 166 -1.18 -12.23 8.25
N TYR A 167 -0.46 -11.19 7.80
CA TYR A 167 0.95 -11.32 7.40
C TYR A 167 1.84 -11.70 8.57
N GLN A 168 1.64 -11.13 9.76
CA GLN A 168 2.42 -11.50 10.95
C GLN A 168 2.25 -12.98 11.29
N ARG A 169 1.01 -13.50 11.25
CA ARG A 169 0.72 -14.92 11.52
C ARG A 169 1.31 -15.83 10.44
N SER A 170 1.15 -15.46 9.17
CA SER A 170 1.74 -16.17 8.03
C SER A 170 3.27 -16.20 8.12
N ASP A 171 3.90 -15.07 8.42
CA ASP A 171 5.35 -14.96 8.52
C ASP A 171 5.89 -15.79 9.67
N ALA A 172 5.23 -15.79 10.83
CA ALA A 172 5.59 -16.66 11.95
C ALA A 172 5.51 -18.15 11.56
N TYR A 173 4.44 -18.55 10.87
CA TYR A 173 4.29 -19.92 10.38
C TYR A 173 5.39 -20.30 9.37
N HIS A 174 5.53 -19.52 8.30
CA HIS A 174 6.44 -19.86 7.21
C HIS A 174 7.91 -19.71 7.58
N SER A 175 8.28 -18.75 8.44
CA SER A 175 9.66 -18.64 8.94
C SER A 175 10.05 -19.88 9.77
N SER A 176 9.13 -20.43 10.56
CA SER A 176 9.38 -21.62 11.37
C SER A 176 9.56 -22.91 10.54
N GLU A 177 8.93 -22.97 9.37
CA GLU A 177 9.00 -24.10 8.44
C GLU A 177 10.02 -23.89 7.31
N PHE A 178 10.56 -22.67 7.16
CA PHE A 178 11.37 -22.28 6.01
C PHE A 178 12.58 -23.19 5.80
N GLU A 179 13.29 -23.56 6.87
CA GLU A 179 14.48 -24.41 6.80
C GLU A 179 14.21 -25.79 6.19
N LYS A 180 12.97 -26.29 6.29
CA LYS A 180 12.54 -27.59 5.77
C LYS A 180 11.99 -27.51 4.35
N ALA A 181 11.83 -26.32 3.78
CA ALA A 181 11.20 -26.13 2.50
C ALA A 181 12.12 -26.59 1.36
N ASP A 182 11.70 -27.60 0.59
CA ASP A 182 12.48 -28.19 -0.50
C ASP A 182 12.79 -27.21 -1.65
N TYR A 183 12.06 -26.09 -1.74
CA TYR A 183 12.26 -25.04 -2.75
C TYR A 183 13.25 -23.95 -2.32
N ARG A 184 13.69 -23.94 -1.06
CA ARG A 184 14.66 -22.94 -0.61
C ARG A 184 16.01 -23.19 -1.25
N SER A 185 16.73 -22.13 -1.59
CA SER A 185 18.14 -22.24 -1.96
C SER A 185 19.02 -22.14 -0.71
N GLU A 186 20.19 -22.79 -0.72
CA GLU A 186 21.08 -22.86 0.45
C GLU A 186 21.52 -21.48 0.96
N ASP A 187 21.73 -20.54 0.04
CA ASP A 187 22.21 -19.18 0.34
C ASP A 187 21.10 -18.15 0.64
N ASP A 188 19.83 -18.53 0.51
CA ASP A 188 18.72 -17.60 0.76
C ASP A 188 18.18 -17.73 2.19
N SER A 189 17.72 -16.61 2.72
CA SER A 189 17.00 -16.56 4.00
C SER A 189 15.48 -16.49 3.78
N PHE A 190 14.72 -16.63 4.87
CA PHE A 190 13.28 -16.41 4.85
C PHE A 190 12.92 -15.02 4.29
N ASP A 191 13.68 -13.99 4.64
CA ASP A 191 13.46 -12.59 4.21
C ASP A 191 13.47 -12.45 2.66
N ASP A 192 14.22 -13.31 1.96
CA ASP A 192 14.22 -13.31 0.49
C ASP A 192 12.87 -13.79 -0.10
N TYR A 193 12.22 -14.74 0.57
CA TYR A 193 10.94 -15.37 0.18
C TYR A 193 9.72 -14.73 0.83
N GLN A 194 9.89 -13.92 1.87
CA GLN A 194 8.80 -13.30 2.62
C GLN A 194 7.82 -12.52 1.71
N PRO A 195 8.26 -11.72 0.73
CA PRO A 195 7.33 -11.06 -0.20
C PRO A 195 6.51 -12.06 -1.05
N ALA A 196 7.08 -13.23 -1.37
CA ALA A 196 6.39 -14.28 -2.10
C ALA A 196 5.31 -14.95 -1.24
N TYR A 197 5.60 -15.25 0.04
CA TYR A 197 4.59 -15.76 0.96
C TYR A 197 3.44 -14.77 1.13
N ARG A 198 3.75 -13.49 1.40
CA ARG A 198 2.72 -12.45 1.56
C ARG A 198 1.88 -12.26 0.30
N TYR A 199 2.49 -12.38 -0.88
CA TYR A 199 1.75 -12.36 -2.14
C TYR A 199 0.78 -13.56 -2.27
N GLY A 200 1.20 -14.76 -1.86
CA GLY A 200 0.33 -15.94 -1.78
C GLY A 200 -0.85 -15.75 -0.82
N VAL A 201 -0.59 -15.17 0.36
CA VAL A 201 -1.62 -14.81 1.35
C VAL A 201 -2.62 -13.80 0.77
N TYR A 202 -2.13 -12.75 0.12
CA TYR A 202 -2.97 -11.75 -0.55
C TYR A 202 -3.85 -12.41 -1.62
N ALA A 203 -3.25 -13.21 -2.51
CA ALA A 203 -3.96 -13.91 -3.57
C ALA A 203 -5.08 -14.81 -3.00
N ARG A 204 -4.81 -15.54 -1.91
CA ARG A 204 -5.81 -16.37 -1.25
C ARG A 204 -6.96 -15.55 -0.66
N SER A 205 -6.66 -14.40 -0.06
CA SER A 205 -7.68 -13.50 0.48
C SER A 205 -8.63 -12.95 -0.61
N ARG A 206 -8.13 -12.83 -1.85
CA ARG A 206 -8.88 -12.34 -3.00
C ARG A 206 -9.64 -13.44 -3.74
N HIS A 207 -9.15 -14.67 -3.63
CA HIS A 207 -9.74 -15.85 -4.28
C HIS A 207 -9.97 -16.98 -3.26
N PRO A 208 -10.80 -16.77 -2.22
CA PRO A 208 -10.98 -17.73 -1.14
C PRO A 208 -11.52 -19.09 -1.61
N ASP A 209 -12.35 -19.08 -2.65
CA ASP A 209 -13.00 -20.28 -3.19
C ASP A 209 -12.25 -20.93 -4.35
N ARG A 210 -11.15 -20.33 -4.81
CA ARG A 210 -10.39 -20.83 -5.96
C ARG A 210 -9.27 -21.76 -5.49
N ASN A 211 -9.17 -22.92 -6.11
CA ASN A 211 -8.03 -23.81 -5.92
C ASN A 211 -6.80 -23.28 -6.65
N TRP A 212 -5.61 -23.72 -6.23
CA TRP A 212 -4.41 -23.48 -7.02
C TRP A 212 -4.47 -24.28 -8.33
N ASP A 213 -4.42 -23.59 -9.47
CA ASP A 213 -4.42 -24.16 -10.81
C ASP A 213 -3.47 -23.37 -11.75
N ASP A 214 -3.19 -23.93 -12.94
CA ASP A 214 -2.27 -23.32 -13.91
C ASP A 214 -2.70 -21.93 -14.38
N SER A 215 -4.02 -21.65 -14.38
CA SER A 215 -4.55 -20.33 -14.74
C SER A 215 -4.23 -19.31 -13.65
N LEU A 216 -4.48 -19.65 -12.39
CA LEU A 216 -4.19 -18.79 -11.25
C LEU A 216 -2.69 -18.52 -11.16
N GLU A 217 -1.89 -19.58 -11.31
CA GLU A 217 -0.44 -19.44 -11.37
C GLU A 217 0.00 -18.48 -12.47
N SER A 218 -0.56 -18.61 -13.67
CA SER A 218 -0.23 -17.74 -14.82
C SER A 218 -0.63 -16.28 -14.58
N GLU A 219 -1.75 -16.04 -13.89
CA GLU A 219 -2.20 -14.71 -13.49
C GLU A 219 -1.22 -14.10 -12.48
N LEU A 220 -0.91 -14.83 -11.39
CA LEU A 220 0.00 -14.36 -10.34
C LEU A 220 1.43 -14.14 -10.85
N SER A 221 1.88 -14.98 -11.79
CA SER A 221 3.19 -14.85 -12.44
C SER A 221 3.37 -13.52 -13.18
N ARG A 222 2.34 -13.09 -13.92
CA ARG A 222 2.36 -11.84 -14.70
C ARG A 222 2.49 -10.61 -13.81
N ASP A 223 1.89 -10.69 -12.62
CA ASP A 223 1.82 -9.60 -11.65
C ASP A 223 3.03 -9.55 -10.71
N TRP A 224 3.77 -10.66 -10.57
CA TRP A 224 4.87 -10.75 -9.62
C TRP A 224 5.92 -9.64 -9.79
N GLY A 225 6.23 -9.28 -11.04
CA GLY A 225 7.25 -8.26 -11.33
C GLY A 225 6.96 -6.89 -10.73
N SER A 226 5.68 -6.47 -10.66
CA SER A 226 5.27 -5.20 -10.07
C SER A 226 5.00 -5.31 -8.56
N ARG A 227 4.67 -6.50 -8.06
CA ARG A 227 4.27 -6.73 -6.67
C ARG A 227 5.39 -7.19 -5.73
N ARG A 228 6.47 -7.74 -6.27
CA ARG A 228 7.57 -8.33 -5.48
C ARG A 228 8.33 -7.33 -4.58
N GLY A 229 8.07 -6.03 -4.73
CA GLY A 229 8.71 -4.98 -3.95
C GLY A 229 10.23 -5.05 -4.04
N THR A 230 10.88 -5.26 -2.90
CA THR A 230 12.35 -5.39 -2.81
C THR A 230 12.85 -6.83 -2.94
N SER A 231 11.98 -7.82 -3.15
CA SER A 231 12.41 -9.21 -3.31
C SER A 231 13.30 -9.35 -4.55
N LYS A 232 14.42 -10.04 -4.38
CA LYS A 232 15.34 -10.42 -5.46
C LYS A 232 14.86 -11.62 -6.28
N LEU A 233 13.79 -12.30 -5.84
CA LEU A 233 13.31 -13.52 -6.48
C LEU A 233 12.55 -13.21 -7.77
N GLU A 234 12.94 -13.88 -8.85
CA GLU A 234 12.11 -13.98 -10.06
C GLU A 234 11.01 -15.04 -9.84
N TRP A 235 9.99 -15.03 -10.71
CA TRP A 235 8.80 -15.86 -10.53
C TRP A 235 9.12 -17.34 -10.32
N ASP A 236 10.03 -17.91 -11.11
CA ASP A 236 10.40 -19.33 -11.01
C ASP A 236 10.88 -19.75 -9.62
N ARG A 237 11.50 -18.82 -8.87
CA ARG A 237 11.95 -19.05 -7.49
C ARG A 237 10.88 -18.69 -6.47
N ALA A 238 10.06 -17.67 -6.74
CA ALA A 238 9.01 -17.21 -5.84
C ALA A 238 7.78 -18.14 -5.83
N LYS A 239 7.43 -18.73 -6.97
CA LYS A 239 6.19 -19.50 -7.20
C LYS A 239 5.89 -20.50 -6.09
N ALA A 240 6.88 -21.30 -5.69
CA ALA A 240 6.68 -22.35 -4.70
C ALA A 240 6.29 -21.77 -3.32
N ALA A 241 6.87 -20.65 -2.92
CA ALA A 241 6.49 -19.95 -1.70
C ALA A 241 5.11 -19.28 -1.81
N VAL A 242 4.80 -18.65 -2.95
CA VAL A 242 3.47 -18.08 -3.24
C VAL A 242 2.41 -19.18 -3.12
N GLN A 243 2.63 -20.32 -3.79
CA GLN A 243 1.74 -21.46 -3.74
C GLN A 243 1.62 -22.02 -2.32
N HIS A 244 2.73 -22.21 -1.62
CA HIS A 244 2.73 -22.74 -0.26
C HIS A 244 1.85 -21.87 0.66
N ALA A 245 2.06 -20.55 0.66
CA ALA A 245 1.22 -19.63 1.44
C ALA A 245 -0.25 -19.67 1.01
N TYR A 246 -0.52 -19.74 -0.29
CA TYR A 246 -1.89 -19.79 -0.82
C TYR A 246 -2.64 -21.03 -0.33
N VAL A 247 -2.00 -22.20 -0.35
CA VAL A 247 -2.63 -23.48 0.00
C VAL A 247 -2.63 -23.76 1.51
N SER A 248 -1.67 -23.22 2.26
CA SER A 248 -1.54 -23.45 3.72
C SER A 248 -2.38 -22.48 4.56
N HIS A 249 -3.26 -21.69 3.94
CA HIS A 249 -3.95 -20.57 4.59
C HIS A 249 -4.61 -20.89 5.93
N ASP A 250 -5.27 -22.03 6.03
CA ASP A 250 -5.99 -22.44 7.24
C ASP A 250 -5.06 -22.62 8.45
N HIS A 251 -3.76 -22.85 8.24
CA HIS A 251 -2.78 -23.03 9.31
C HIS A 251 -2.45 -21.75 10.07
N TYR A 252 -2.59 -20.58 9.44
CA TYR A 252 -2.26 -19.29 10.04
C TYR A 252 -3.46 -18.35 10.15
N SER A 253 -4.55 -18.61 9.42
CA SER A 253 -5.77 -17.80 9.49
C SER A 253 -6.73 -18.23 10.61
N SER A 254 -6.70 -19.50 11.04
CA SER A 254 -7.62 -20.08 12.03
C SER A 254 -7.31 -19.75 13.50
N GLY A 255 -6.29 -18.92 13.77
CA GLY A 255 -6.02 -18.38 15.10
C GLY A 255 -6.97 -17.22 15.44
N GLN A 256 -7.97 -17.49 16.30
CA GLN A 256 -8.81 -16.54 17.06
C GLN A 256 -9.29 -15.27 16.33
N TYR A 257 -10.37 -15.40 15.56
CA TYR A 257 -11.40 -14.36 15.37
C TYR A 257 -12.79 -15.00 15.58
N SER A 258 -12.96 -15.60 16.75
CA SER A 258 -14.24 -16.11 17.24
C SER A 258 -14.54 -15.51 18.61
N ASP A 259 -14.48 -14.19 18.76
CA ASP A 259 -15.23 -13.48 19.82
C ASP A 259 -15.15 -11.96 19.58
N ASP A 260 -16.19 -11.39 18.96
CA ASP A 260 -16.60 -10.02 19.31
C ASP A 260 -18.11 -9.88 19.09
N GLY A 261 -18.87 -10.21 20.14
CA GLY A 261 -19.81 -9.23 20.68
C GLY A 261 -20.92 -8.68 19.78
N ARG A 262 -21.56 -9.49 18.94
CA ARG A 262 -22.95 -9.19 18.53
C ARG A 262 -23.92 -10.14 19.20
N ASP A 263 -24.31 -9.74 20.41
CA ASP A 263 -25.62 -10.05 20.94
C ASP A 263 -26.68 -9.55 19.94
N GLY A 264 -27.46 -10.50 19.44
CA GLY A 264 -28.55 -10.31 18.50
C GLY A 264 -29.35 -11.59 18.45
N GLY A 265 -30.18 -11.76 19.48
CA GLY A 265 -30.88 -13.00 19.81
C GLY A 265 -31.83 -13.54 18.76
N ASP A 266 -32.30 -14.75 19.09
CA ASP A 266 -33.47 -15.42 18.57
C ASP A 266 -33.54 -15.71 17.07
N ARG A 267 -33.17 -16.95 16.71
CA ARG A 267 -34.08 -17.85 15.98
C ARG A 267 -33.96 -19.29 16.48
N PHE A 268 -34.72 -19.55 17.54
CA PHE A 268 -35.55 -20.74 17.79
C PHE A 268 -35.28 -22.04 16.99
N ARG A 269 -34.97 -23.11 17.75
CA ARG A 269 -35.58 -24.47 17.63
C ARG A 269 -37.05 -24.34 17.20
N VAL A 270 -37.64 -25.11 16.30
CA VAL A 270 -38.01 -26.54 16.37
C VAL A 270 -38.62 -26.93 15.02
N GLY A 271 -38.54 -28.22 14.68
CA GLY A 271 -39.19 -28.86 13.55
C GLY A 271 -38.54 -30.20 13.26
#